data_AF-R1DF59-F1
#
_entry.id   AF-R1DF59-F1
#
_cell.length_a   1.000
_cell.length_b   1.000
_cell.length_c   1.000
_cell.angle_alpha   90.00
_cell.angle_beta   90.00
_cell.angle_gamma   90.00
#
_symmetry.space_group_name_H-M   'P 1'
#
loop_
_entity.id
_entity.type
_entity.pdbx_description
1 polymer ?
#
loop_
_entity_poly.entity_id
_entity_poly.type
_entity_poly.pdbx_seq_one_letter_code
_entity_poly.pdbx_strand_id
1 'polypeptide(L)'
;MPVHGGHLAHGLLLCLAWALLFPSGAVTPRFWKARWPTTWLKFHKILNLSAVALTLIGVVVQIVATQRDGSPHFAHTHAILGLTLTVAVVLQPVYGYLRPPKKTSPGRRAQLPVRVQSPSTKRVAWKWSHMLIGYGMIGIGVFQLISGIRLSWGLESLYGVYGGLFGLAMLWGLVGFMLAPKASAKAAEDAPPSRVGIMAN
;
A
#
# COMPACT_ATOMS: atom_id res chain seq x y z
N MET A 1 14.94 -3.82 25.32
CA MET A 1 14.12 -4.79 26.10
C MET A 1 14.54 -6.18 25.66
N PRO A 2 14.52 -7.20 26.54
CA PRO A 2 14.77 -8.57 26.09
C PRO A 2 13.71 -8.97 25.06
N VAL A 3 14.12 -9.59 23.95
CA VAL A 3 13.20 -10.03 22.91
C VAL A 3 12.63 -11.39 23.31
N HIS A 4 11.43 -11.38 23.89
CA HIS A 4 10.66 -12.59 24.17
C HIS A 4 9.83 -13.02 22.94
N GLY A 5 9.36 -14.27 22.92
CA GLY A 5 8.69 -14.85 21.75
C GLY A 5 7.50 -14.04 21.22
N GLY A 6 6.74 -13.37 22.10
CA GLY A 6 5.62 -12.50 21.70
C GLY A 6 6.07 -11.26 20.92
N HIS A 7 7.12 -10.58 21.38
CA HIS A 7 7.68 -9.41 20.69
C HIS A 7 8.28 -9.78 19.33
N LEU A 8 8.94 -10.94 19.24
CA LEU A 8 9.44 -11.47 17.97
C LEU A 8 8.29 -11.79 17.01
N ALA A 9 7.23 -12.47 17.49
CA ALA A 9 6.06 -12.79 16.68
C ALA A 9 5.37 -11.52 16.15
N HIS A 10 5.21 -10.49 16.99
CA HIS A 10 4.74 -9.17 16.56
C HIS A 10 5.61 -8.61 15.42
N GLY A 11 6.93 -8.56 15.62
CA GLY A 11 7.87 -8.04 14.62
C GLY A 11 7.78 -8.77 13.28
N LEU A 12 7.76 -10.11 13.29
CA LEU A 12 7.66 -10.93 12.08
C LEU A 12 6.35 -10.70 11.32
N LEU A 13 5.22 -10.69 12.04
CA LEU A 13 3.89 -10.45 11.46
C LEU A 13 3.82 -9.06 10.82
N LEU A 14 4.31 -8.03 11.52
CA LEU A 14 4.28 -6.66 11.01
C LEU A 14 5.30 -6.42 9.90
N CYS A 15 6.46 -7.08 9.91
CA CYS A 15 7.36 -7.12 8.77
C CYS A 15 6.65 -7.70 7.54
N LEU A 16 5.97 -8.85 7.67
CA LEU A 16 5.25 -9.44 6.53
C LEU A 16 4.14 -8.51 6.00
N ALA A 17 3.38 -7.88 6.90
CA ALA A 17 2.30 -6.96 6.50
C ALA A 17 2.85 -5.70 5.81
N TRP A 18 3.79 -5.00 6.46
CA TRP A 18 4.24 -3.66 6.07
C TRP A 18 5.40 -3.67 5.08
N ALA A 19 6.25 -4.69 5.10
CA ALA A 19 7.35 -4.80 4.16
C ALA A 19 6.96 -5.44 2.82
N LEU A 20 5.97 -6.33 2.83
CA LEU A 20 5.62 -7.12 1.65
C LEU A 20 4.19 -6.85 1.17
N LEU A 21 3.18 -7.12 1.99
CA LEU A 21 1.80 -7.18 1.50
C LEU A 21 1.21 -5.80 1.17
N PHE A 22 1.37 -4.79 2.04
CA PHE A 22 0.89 -3.43 1.76
C PHE A 22 1.58 -2.82 0.52
N PRO A 23 2.92 -2.85 0.39
CA PRO A 23 3.59 -2.41 -0.83
C PRO A 23 3.10 -3.15 -2.09
N SER A 24 3.00 -4.48 -2.03
CA SER A 24 2.51 -5.30 -3.15
C SER A 24 1.08 -4.92 -3.56
N GLY A 25 0.21 -4.71 -2.57
CA GLY A 25 -1.14 -4.23 -2.77
C GLY A 25 -1.16 -2.84 -3.43
N ALA A 26 -0.32 -1.91 -2.98
CA ALA A 26 -0.26 -0.54 -3.49
C ALA A 26 0.24 -0.44 -4.94
N VAL A 27 1.17 -1.31 -5.36
CA VAL A 27 1.69 -1.31 -6.73
C VAL A 27 0.80 -2.06 -7.73
N THR A 28 -0.11 -2.93 -7.26
CA THR A 28 -1.03 -3.73 -8.09
C THR A 28 -1.79 -2.90 -9.15
N PRO A 29 -2.39 -1.73 -8.83
CA PRO A 29 -3.13 -0.94 -9.82
C PRO A 29 -2.24 -0.34 -10.93
N ARG A 30 -0.92 -0.25 -10.71
CA ARG A 30 0.02 0.30 -11.68
C ARG A 30 0.43 -0.77 -12.71
N PHE A 31 0.83 -1.95 -12.25
CA PHE A 31 1.38 -2.98 -13.13
C PHE A 31 0.33 -3.93 -13.67
N TRP A 32 -0.66 -4.30 -12.86
CA TRP A 32 -1.57 -5.39 -13.21
C TRP A 32 -2.91 -4.92 -13.72
N LYS A 33 -3.25 -3.63 -13.56
CA LYS A 33 -4.53 -3.12 -14.06
C LYS A 33 -4.66 -3.18 -15.58
N ALA A 34 -3.58 -2.92 -16.32
CA ALA A 34 -3.59 -3.03 -17.79
C ALA A 34 -3.63 -4.50 -18.23
N ARG A 35 -2.84 -5.35 -17.57
CA ARG A 35 -2.71 -6.77 -17.90
C ARG A 35 -3.93 -7.61 -17.49
N TRP A 36 -4.60 -7.24 -16.40
CA TRP A 36 -5.69 -7.96 -15.74
C TRP A 36 -6.83 -7.00 -15.32
N PRO A 37 -7.57 -6.41 -16.28
CA PRO A 37 -8.53 -5.32 -16.02
C PRO A 37 -9.71 -5.70 -15.13
N THR A 38 -10.07 -6.98 -15.07
CA THR A 38 -11.18 -7.51 -14.28
C THR A 38 -10.77 -8.01 -12.89
N THR A 39 -9.51 -8.45 -12.71
CA THR A 39 -9.07 -9.10 -11.46
C THR A 39 -8.08 -8.27 -10.63
N TRP A 40 -7.44 -7.23 -11.18
CA TRP A 40 -6.48 -6.39 -10.43
C TRP A 40 -7.06 -5.86 -9.11
N LEU A 41 -8.35 -5.51 -9.10
CA LEU A 41 -9.02 -4.99 -7.91
C LEU A 41 -9.21 -6.07 -6.85
N LYS A 42 -9.47 -7.31 -7.27
CA LYS A 42 -9.56 -8.47 -6.37
C LYS A 42 -8.19 -8.74 -5.73
N PHE A 43 -7.12 -8.76 -6.53
CA PHE A 43 -5.75 -8.92 -6.00
C PHE A 43 -5.36 -7.80 -5.03
N HIS A 44 -5.61 -6.54 -5.41
CA HIS A 44 -5.37 -5.39 -4.54
C HIS A 44 -6.10 -5.54 -3.20
N LYS A 45 -7.38 -5.93 -3.23
CA LYS A 45 -8.17 -6.14 -2.00
C LYS A 45 -7.63 -7.29 -1.16
N ILE A 46 -7.33 -8.45 -1.76
CA ILE A 46 -6.82 -9.62 -1.02
C ILE A 46 -5.50 -9.27 -0.32
N LEU A 47 -4.54 -8.69 -1.04
CA LEU A 47 -3.25 -8.32 -0.48
C LEU A 47 -3.41 -7.35 0.71
N ASN A 48 -4.17 -6.27 0.52
CA ASN A 48 -4.34 -5.26 1.57
C ASN A 48 -5.17 -5.76 2.75
N LEU A 49 -6.23 -6.55 2.53
CA LEU A 49 -7.05 -7.09 3.63
C LEU A 49 -6.28 -8.15 4.42
N SER A 50 -5.47 -8.99 3.76
CA SER A 50 -4.56 -9.90 4.45
C SER A 50 -3.54 -9.13 5.29
N ALA A 51 -2.98 -8.04 4.77
CA ALA A 51 -2.06 -7.18 5.51
C ALA A 51 -2.73 -6.50 6.72
N VAL A 52 -3.99 -6.04 6.60
CA VAL A 52 -4.78 -5.51 7.72
C VAL A 52 -4.97 -6.59 8.78
N ALA A 53 -5.34 -7.81 8.39
CA ALA A 53 -5.53 -8.92 9.33
C ALA A 53 -4.24 -9.24 10.10
N LEU A 54 -3.11 -9.37 9.39
CA LEU A 54 -1.81 -9.58 10.03
C LEU A 54 -1.43 -8.42 10.95
N THR A 55 -1.76 -7.18 10.58
CA THR A 55 -1.50 -6.01 11.42
C THR A 55 -2.28 -6.09 12.72
N LEU A 56 -3.58 -6.41 12.66
CA LEU A 56 -4.42 -6.56 13.85
C LEU A 56 -3.93 -7.70 14.75
N ILE A 57 -3.58 -8.86 14.18
CA ILE A 57 -3.03 -10.00 14.94
C ILE A 57 -1.71 -9.58 15.60
N GLY A 58 -0.79 -8.95 14.86
CA GLY A 58 0.50 -8.51 15.37
C GLY A 58 0.35 -7.50 16.51
N VAL A 59 -0.58 -6.54 16.41
CA VAL A 59 -0.86 -5.58 17.48
C VAL A 59 -1.42 -6.26 18.73
N VAL A 60 -2.37 -7.19 18.58
CA VAL A 60 -2.91 -7.95 19.71
C VAL A 60 -1.82 -8.76 20.41
N VAL A 61 -0.96 -9.44 19.64
CA VAL A 61 0.19 -10.18 20.17
C VAL A 61 1.11 -9.27 20.99
N GLN A 62 1.40 -8.06 20.50
CA GLN A 62 2.24 -7.10 21.22
C GLN A 62 1.59 -6.58 22.49
N ILE A 63 0.29 -6.29 22.47
CA ILE A 63 -0.45 -5.87 23.68
C ILE A 63 -0.35 -6.97 24.74
N VAL A 64 -0.58 -8.23 24.37
CA VAL A 64 -0.48 -9.35 25.31
C VAL A 64 0.95 -9.54 25.82
N ALA A 65 1.96 -9.42 24.95
CA ALA A 65 3.36 -9.53 25.34
C ALA A 65 3.77 -8.42 26.32
N THR A 66 3.47 -7.16 26.00
CA THR A 66 3.75 -6.00 26.88
C THR A 66 3.06 -6.14 28.23
N GLN A 67 1.83 -6.65 28.27
CA GLN A 67 1.11 -6.91 29.52
C GLN A 67 1.80 -7.98 30.38
N ARG A 68 2.24 -9.09 29.76
CA ARG A 68 2.92 -10.19 30.46
C ARG A 68 4.26 -9.79 31.03
N ASP A 69 4.98 -8.92 30.32
CA ASP A 69 6.28 -8.41 30.73
C ASP A 69 6.17 -7.33 31.82
N GLY A 70 4.94 -6.97 32.25
CA GLY A 70 4.70 -5.91 33.24
C GLY A 70 5.13 -4.52 32.77
N SER A 71 5.38 -4.36 31.48
CA SER A 71 5.91 -3.14 30.90
C SER A 71 4.79 -2.12 30.64
N PRO A 72 5.07 -0.81 30.73
CA PRO A 72 4.07 0.20 30.44
C PRO A 72 3.67 0.20 28.97
N HIS A 73 2.37 0.19 28.70
CA HIS A 73 1.84 0.37 27.35
C HIS A 73 2.07 1.79 26.86
N PHE A 74 2.31 1.95 25.56
CA PHE A 74 2.43 3.25 24.88
C PHE A 74 3.55 4.17 25.42
N ALA A 75 4.58 3.61 26.06
CA ALA A 75 5.69 4.38 26.63
C ALA A 75 6.64 5.02 25.60
N HIS A 76 6.51 4.68 24.32
CA HIS A 76 7.43 5.11 23.26
C HIS A 76 6.68 5.55 22.01
N THR A 77 7.29 6.45 21.25
CA THR A 77 6.76 6.96 19.97
C THR A 77 6.39 5.82 19.00
N HIS A 78 7.18 4.75 18.96
CA HIS A 78 6.88 3.57 18.15
C HIS A 78 5.51 2.96 18.48
N ALA A 79 5.17 2.81 19.77
CA ALA A 79 3.90 2.23 20.19
C ALA A 79 2.71 3.15 19.87
N ILE A 80 2.86 4.46 20.08
CA ILE A 80 1.81 5.46 19.82
C ILE A 80 1.54 5.60 18.31
N LEU A 81 2.60 5.74 17.51
CA LEU A 81 2.48 5.83 16.05
C LEU A 81 1.99 4.51 15.46
N GLY A 82 2.43 3.37 15.99
CA GLY A 82 1.98 2.04 15.56
C GLY A 82 0.47 1.86 15.75
N LEU A 83 -0.08 2.29 16.89
CA LEU A 83 -1.53 2.24 17.11
C LEU A 83 -2.29 3.22 16.19
N THR A 84 -1.80 4.46 16.06
CA THR A 84 -2.39 5.46 15.15
C THR A 84 -2.43 4.92 13.71
N LEU A 85 -1.34 4.32 13.25
CA LEU A 85 -1.22 3.72 11.93
C LEU A 85 -2.15 2.51 11.77
N THR A 86 -2.33 1.72 12.82
CA THR A 86 -3.27 0.59 12.84
C THR A 86 -4.71 1.07 12.64
N VAL A 87 -5.13 2.14 13.33
CA VAL A 87 -6.46 2.73 13.14
C VAL A 87 -6.60 3.24 11.70
N ALA A 88 -5.61 3.96 11.18
CA ALA A 88 -5.65 4.47 9.81
C ALA A 88 -5.77 3.35 8.77
N VAL A 89 -5.04 2.24 8.94
CA VAL A 89 -5.05 1.14 7.97
C VAL A 89 -6.34 0.31 8.02
N VAL A 90 -7.03 0.26 9.16
CA VAL A 90 -8.38 -0.33 9.27
C VAL A 90 -9.43 0.54 8.58
N LEU A 91 -9.31 1.86 8.68
CA LEU A 91 -10.22 2.80 8.02
C LEU A 91 -10.00 2.88 6.50
N GLN A 92 -8.80 2.56 6.02
CA GLN A 92 -8.45 2.68 4.60
C GLN A 92 -9.30 1.79 3.67
N PRO A 93 -9.59 0.49 3.98
CA PRO A 93 -10.55 -0.32 3.24
C PRO A 93 -11.97 0.25 3.24
N VAL A 94 -12.42 0.82 4.37
CA VAL A 94 -13.74 1.48 4.47
C VAL A 94 -13.79 2.66 3.52
N TYR A 95 -12.75 3.52 3.55
CA TYR A 95 -12.64 4.63 2.61
C TYR A 95 -12.52 4.17 1.14
N GLY A 96 -11.88 3.02 0.92
CA GLY A 96 -11.82 2.34 -0.37
C GLY A 96 -13.18 1.86 -0.87
N TYR A 97 -14.06 1.42 0.03
CA TYR A 97 -15.42 1.00 -0.28
C TYR A 97 -16.32 2.18 -0.68
N LEU A 98 -16.12 3.35 -0.07
CA LEU A 98 -16.81 4.61 -0.39
C LEU A 98 -16.38 5.23 -1.73
N ARG A 99 -15.77 4.44 -2.62
CA ARG A 99 -15.33 4.86 -3.95
C ARG A 99 -16.50 5.38 -4.79
N PRO A 100 -16.46 6.63 -5.27
CA PRO A 100 -17.51 7.15 -6.13
C PRO A 100 -17.66 6.34 -7.43
N PRO A 101 -18.90 6.08 -7.88
CA PRO A 101 -19.16 5.35 -9.11
C PRO A 101 -18.63 6.11 -10.32
N LYS A 102 -18.43 5.41 -11.44
CA LYS A 102 -18.20 6.10 -12.72
C LYS A 102 -19.47 6.90 -13.03
N LYS A 103 -19.35 8.12 -13.60
CA LYS A 103 -20.52 8.74 -14.20
C LYS A 103 -21.03 7.80 -15.29
N THR A 104 -22.29 7.42 -15.19
CA THR A 104 -23.07 6.78 -16.25
C THR A 104 -24.15 7.78 -16.62
N SER A 105 -24.03 8.43 -17.78
CA SER A 105 -25.10 9.28 -18.29
C SER A 105 -26.37 8.43 -18.50
N PRO A 106 -27.51 8.76 -17.87
CA PRO A 106 -28.78 8.15 -18.22
C PRO A 106 -29.23 8.73 -19.57
N GLY A 107 -29.35 7.87 -20.58
CA GLY A 107 -30.15 8.15 -21.78
C GLY A 107 -29.46 8.85 -22.95
N ARG A 108 -29.61 8.20 -24.12
CA ARG A 108 -29.48 8.73 -25.50
C ARG A 108 -28.09 8.78 -26.15
N ARG A 109 -27.49 7.61 -26.39
CA ARG A 109 -27.01 7.15 -27.72
C ARG A 109 -26.27 5.83 -27.58
N ALA A 110 -26.96 4.75 -27.96
CA ALA A 110 -26.37 3.43 -28.17
C ALA A 110 -25.58 3.33 -29.50
N GLN A 111 -25.07 4.43 -30.06
CA GLN A 111 -24.47 4.43 -31.42
C GLN A 111 -23.30 5.43 -31.62
N LEU A 112 -22.57 5.81 -30.58
CA LEU A 112 -21.32 6.57 -30.78
C LEU A 112 -20.13 5.82 -30.16
N PRO A 113 -18.95 5.84 -30.80
CA PRO A 113 -17.77 5.14 -30.30
C PRO A 113 -17.49 5.64 -28.90
N VAL A 114 -17.25 4.69 -27.99
CA VAL A 114 -17.05 4.84 -26.54
C VAL A 114 -16.36 6.16 -26.21
N ARG A 115 -17.14 7.24 -26.00
CA ARG A 115 -16.57 8.51 -25.56
C ARG A 115 -16.06 8.25 -24.15
N VAL A 116 -14.74 8.29 -23.98
CA VAL A 116 -14.07 8.18 -22.69
C VAL A 116 -14.65 9.27 -21.77
N GLN A 117 -15.65 8.92 -20.98
CA GLN A 117 -16.31 9.88 -20.08
C GLN A 117 -15.29 10.32 -19.03
N SER A 118 -15.10 11.63 -18.89
CA SER A 118 -14.22 12.20 -17.89
C SER A 118 -14.74 11.83 -16.48
N PRO A 119 -13.86 11.44 -15.54
CA PRO A 119 -14.29 11.07 -14.20
C PRO A 119 -14.98 12.25 -13.49
N SER A 120 -15.94 12.00 -12.59
CA SER A 120 -16.49 13.05 -11.74
C SER A 120 -15.39 13.66 -10.84
N THR A 121 -15.49 14.95 -10.51
CA THR A 121 -14.57 15.64 -9.60
C THR A 121 -14.43 14.90 -8.27
N LYS A 122 -15.55 14.42 -7.70
CA LYS A 122 -15.56 13.59 -6.47
C LYS A 122 -14.70 12.33 -6.60
N ARG A 123 -14.75 11.68 -7.76
CA ARG A 123 -13.97 10.47 -8.03
C ARG A 123 -12.49 10.75 -8.24
N VAL A 124 -12.15 11.89 -8.85
CA VAL A 124 -10.77 12.35 -8.99
C VAL A 124 -10.20 12.67 -7.61
N ALA A 125 -10.92 13.45 -6.79
CA ALA A 125 -10.54 13.79 -5.43
C ALA A 125 -10.32 12.52 -4.58
N TRP A 126 -11.32 11.62 -4.52
CA TRP A 126 -11.21 10.34 -3.83
C TRP A 126 -10.00 9.52 -4.28
N LYS A 127 -9.73 9.47 -5.60
CA LYS A 127 -8.60 8.70 -6.13
C LYS A 127 -7.28 9.24 -5.59
N TRP A 128 -7.11 10.56 -5.59
CA TRP A 128 -5.88 11.20 -5.12
C TRP A 128 -5.73 11.08 -3.61
N SER A 129 -6.77 11.38 -2.83
CA SER A 129 -6.72 11.25 -1.38
C SER A 129 -6.49 9.81 -0.94
N HIS A 130 -7.23 8.84 -1.48
CA HIS A 130 -7.05 7.43 -1.14
C HIS A 130 -5.62 6.95 -1.45
N MET A 131 -5.07 7.38 -2.58
CA MET A 131 -3.71 7.06 -2.98
C MET A 131 -2.66 7.73 -2.09
N LEU A 132 -2.79 9.02 -1.80
CA LEU A 132 -1.84 9.77 -0.98
C LEU A 132 -1.83 9.26 0.46
N ILE A 133 -3.00 9.02 1.06
CA ILE A 133 -3.13 8.42 2.39
C ILE A 133 -2.48 7.03 2.40
N GLY A 134 -2.79 6.20 1.39
CA GLY A 134 -2.22 4.85 1.25
C GLY A 134 -0.69 4.84 1.23
N TYR A 135 -0.08 5.64 0.37
CA TYR A 135 1.39 5.72 0.30
C TYR A 135 2.01 6.41 1.53
N GLY A 136 1.34 7.41 2.10
CA GLY A 136 1.76 8.04 3.35
C GLY A 136 1.84 7.03 4.49
N MET A 137 0.83 6.16 4.63
CA MET A 137 0.84 5.07 5.62
C MET A 137 2.00 4.09 5.37
N ILE A 138 2.31 3.75 4.11
CA ILE A 138 3.48 2.89 3.81
C ILE A 138 4.77 3.59 4.25
N GLY A 139 4.92 4.89 3.99
CA GLY A 139 6.08 5.67 4.44
C GLY A 139 6.24 5.65 5.97
N ILE A 140 5.16 5.88 6.71
CA ILE A 140 5.15 5.76 8.18
C ILE A 140 5.44 4.30 8.60
N GLY A 141 4.92 3.31 7.87
CA GLY A 141 5.21 1.89 8.07
C GLY A 141 6.70 1.56 7.98
N VAL A 142 7.43 2.13 7.03
CA VAL A 142 8.90 1.97 6.94
C VAL A 142 9.59 2.51 8.20
N PHE A 143 9.19 3.70 8.66
CA PHE A 143 9.68 4.24 9.93
C PHE A 143 9.37 3.31 11.12
N GLN A 144 8.18 2.71 11.15
CA GLN A 144 7.78 1.76 12.19
C GLN A 144 8.64 0.49 12.17
N LEU A 145 8.98 -0.03 10.99
CA LEU A 145 9.88 -1.19 10.85
C LEU A 145 11.28 -0.87 11.43
N ILE A 146 11.87 0.26 11.03
CA ILE A 146 13.21 0.65 11.49
C ILE A 146 13.22 0.92 13.00
N SER A 147 12.24 1.67 13.51
CA SER A 147 12.15 2.00 14.93
C SER A 147 11.88 0.76 15.80
N GLY A 148 11.06 -0.20 15.34
CA GLY A 148 10.81 -1.45 16.05
C GLY A 148 12.05 -2.35 16.13
N ILE A 149 12.80 -2.46 15.04
CA ILE A 149 14.08 -3.20 15.01
C ILE A 149 15.09 -2.55 15.95
N ARG A 150 15.21 -1.21 15.94
CA ARG A 150 16.07 -0.47 16.87
C ARG A 150 15.71 -0.74 18.34
N LEU A 151 14.41 -0.77 18.68
CA LEU A 151 13.97 -1.04 20.06
C LEU A 151 14.25 -2.48 20.50
N SER A 152 14.23 -3.42 19.56
CA SER A 152 14.41 -4.85 19.82
C SER A 152 15.89 -5.24 19.94
N TRP A 153 16.74 -4.76 19.04
CA TRP A 153 18.14 -5.20 18.93
C TRP A 153 19.18 -4.08 18.92
N GLY A 154 18.77 -2.80 18.86
CA GLY A 154 19.69 -1.68 18.64
C GLY A 154 20.25 -1.64 17.21
N LEU A 155 20.67 -0.46 16.74
CA LEU A 155 21.23 -0.29 15.39
C LEU A 155 22.64 -0.85 15.23
N GLU A 156 23.39 -0.97 16.34
CA GLU A 156 24.75 -1.51 16.35
C GLU A 156 24.79 -3.04 16.16
N SER A 157 23.66 -3.71 16.31
CA SER A 157 23.56 -5.16 16.07
C SER A 157 23.51 -5.47 14.57
N LEU A 158 24.01 -6.64 14.16
CA LEU A 158 23.88 -7.14 12.78
C LEU A 158 22.42 -7.08 12.29
N TYR A 159 21.46 -7.52 13.12
CA TYR A 159 20.03 -7.45 12.80
C TYR A 159 19.53 -6.01 12.64
N GLY A 160 20.04 -5.10 13.47
CA GLY A 160 19.79 -3.66 13.38
C GLY A 160 20.27 -3.05 12.07
N VAL A 161 21.50 -3.32 11.68
CA VAL A 161 22.10 -2.85 10.42
C VAL A 161 21.33 -3.38 9.22
N TYR A 162 21.14 -4.70 9.11
CA TYR A 162 20.41 -5.28 7.97
C TYR A 162 18.95 -4.81 7.93
N GLY A 163 18.29 -4.70 9.08
CA GLY A 163 16.94 -4.16 9.18
C GLY A 163 16.83 -2.70 8.72
N GLY A 164 17.79 -1.86 9.13
CA GLY A 164 17.89 -0.47 8.72
C GLY A 164 18.12 -0.32 7.21
N LEU A 165 19.08 -1.07 6.66
CA LEU A 165 19.37 -1.09 5.22
C LEU A 165 18.16 -1.58 4.40
N PHE A 166 17.47 -2.61 4.88
CA PHE A 166 16.25 -3.10 4.25
C PHE A 166 15.13 -2.04 4.26
N GLY A 167 14.91 -1.37 5.39
CA GLY A 167 13.94 -0.26 5.48
C GLY A 167 14.29 0.91 4.56
N LEU A 168 15.57 1.27 4.45
CA LEU A 168 16.03 2.30 3.51
C LEU A 168 15.82 1.87 2.05
N ALA A 169 16.15 0.62 1.71
CA ALA A 169 15.92 0.09 0.36
C ALA A 169 14.43 0.12 0.00
N MET A 170 13.56 -0.19 0.95
CA MET A 170 12.11 -0.07 0.79
C MET A 170 11.66 1.38 0.54
N LEU A 171 12.18 2.34 1.32
CA LEU A 171 11.87 3.76 1.13
C LEU A 171 12.31 4.25 -0.25
N TRP A 172 13.53 3.93 -0.65
CA TRP A 172 14.06 4.29 -1.97
C TRP A 172 13.30 3.60 -3.10
N GLY A 173 12.91 2.33 -2.92
CA GLY A 173 12.04 1.62 -3.84
C GLY A 173 10.68 2.28 -4.00
N LEU A 174 10.09 2.77 -2.90
CA LEU A 174 8.83 3.52 -2.93
C LEU A 174 8.98 4.86 -3.66
N VAL A 175 10.05 5.62 -3.38
CA VAL A 175 10.34 6.89 -4.08
C VAL A 175 10.57 6.65 -5.57
N GLY A 176 11.44 5.70 -5.92
CA GLY A 176 11.70 5.31 -7.31
C GLY A 176 10.43 4.87 -8.03
N PHE A 177 9.55 4.12 -7.36
CA PHE A 177 8.24 3.75 -7.90
C PHE A 177 7.34 4.96 -8.16
N MET A 178 7.33 5.97 -7.28
CA MET A 178 6.54 7.19 -7.48
C MET A 178 7.04 8.01 -8.65
N LEU A 179 8.36 8.10 -8.82
CA LEU A 179 9.02 8.86 -9.89
C LEU A 179 9.05 8.11 -11.23
N ALA A 180 8.94 6.79 -11.23
CA ALA A 180 9.01 6.00 -12.45
C ALA A 180 7.94 6.48 -13.46
N PRO A 181 8.26 6.51 -14.77
CA PRO A 181 7.27 6.79 -15.80
C PRO A 181 6.24 5.64 -15.89
N LYS A 182 5.00 5.97 -16.29
CA LYS A 182 3.97 4.95 -16.52
C LYS A 182 4.29 4.22 -17.82
N ALA A 183 4.43 2.90 -17.77
CA ALA A 183 4.76 2.07 -18.93
C ALA A 183 3.83 2.27 -20.14
N SER A 184 2.59 2.72 -19.93
CA SER A 184 1.64 3.00 -21.00
C SER A 184 1.87 4.31 -21.77
N ALA A 185 2.70 5.23 -21.25
CA ALA A 185 3.00 6.49 -21.95
C ALA A 185 4.08 6.25 -23.02
N LYS A 186 5.16 5.55 -22.65
CA LYS A 186 6.30 5.28 -23.54
C LYS A 186 5.96 4.33 -24.68
N ALA A 187 5.17 3.28 -24.42
CA ALA A 187 4.76 2.33 -25.46
C ALA A 187 3.79 2.90 -26.52
N ALA A 188 3.08 4.00 -26.22
CA ALA A 188 2.20 4.68 -27.16
C ALA A 188 2.94 5.74 -28.00
N GLU A 189 4.03 6.28 -27.45
CA GLU A 189 4.92 7.24 -28.12
C GLU A 189 5.89 6.53 -29.08
N ASP A 190 6.37 5.35 -28.70
CA ASP A 190 7.28 4.52 -29.50
C ASP A 190 6.56 3.61 -30.51
N ALA A 191 5.22 3.66 -30.58
CA ALA A 191 4.45 2.87 -31.53
C ALA A 191 4.65 3.44 -32.95
N PRO A 192 5.12 2.64 -33.93
CA PRO A 192 5.25 3.13 -35.30
C PRO A 192 3.88 3.59 -35.81
N PRO A 193 3.81 4.66 -36.62
CA PRO A 193 2.55 5.12 -37.19
C PRO A 193 1.92 3.95 -37.95
N SER A 194 0.80 3.45 -37.43
CA SER A 194 0.10 2.33 -38.04
C SER A 194 -0.27 2.71 -39.47
N ARG A 195 0.10 1.87 -40.45
CA ARG A 195 -0.37 1.94 -41.84
C ARG A 195 -1.89 1.70 -41.88
N VAL A 196 -2.67 2.67 -41.43
CA VAL A 196 -4.12 2.76 -41.65
C VAL A 196 -4.31 3.73 -42.82
N GLY A 197 -3.90 3.24 -43.97
CA GLY A 197 -4.00 3.89 -45.26
C GLY A 197 -3.69 2.83 -46.29
N ILE A 198 -4.57 2.67 -47.28
CA ILE A 198 -4.56 1.63 -48.33
C ILE A 198 -5.22 0.32 -47.86
N MET A 199 -6.55 0.29 -47.86
CA MET A 199 -7.40 -0.79 -48.41
C MET A 199 -8.86 -0.42 -48.13
N ALA A 200 -9.34 0.57 -48.87
CA ALA A 200 -10.76 0.80 -49.11
C ALA A 200 -10.86 1.24 -50.58
N ASN A 201 -10.83 0.24 -51.47
CA ASN A 201 -11.43 0.30 -52.80
C ASN A 201 -12.61 -0.66 -52.77
#